data_AF-A0A7W5HWE8-F1
#
_entry.id   AF-A0A7W5HWE8-F1
#
_cell.length_a   1.000
_cell.length_b   1.000
_cell.length_c   1.000
_cell.angle_alpha   90.00
_cell.angle_beta   90.00
_cell.angle_gamma   90.00
#
_symmetry.space_group_name_H-M   'P 1'
#
loop_
_entity.id
_entity.type
_entity.pdbx_description
1 polymer ?
#
loop_
_entity_poly.entity_id
_entity_poly.type
_entity_poly.pdbx_seq_one_letter_code
_entity_poly.pdbx_strand_id
1 'polypeptide(L)'
;MKKQVASLVKNLPVNPTEAAGTSFNMLVSAWADYKKIAETEGTKRAAISAFKETKLAQIESQRSILEQYLSGVFKERASTINGFFERLDKGIENGDSELIGLAIGAIVDITKESPLAGAREIIGAMYDPDIKTIEI
;
A
#
# COMPACT_ATOMS: atom_id res chain seq x y z
N MET A 1 24.04 23.28 21.16
CA MET A 1 23.80 24.72 20.91
C MET A 1 24.35 25.64 22.00
N LYS A 2 23.85 25.64 23.25
CA LYS A 2 24.32 26.59 24.30
C LYS A 2 25.84 26.62 24.52
N LYS A 3 26.50 25.45 24.56
CA LYS A 3 27.96 25.34 24.72
C LYS A 3 28.77 25.88 23.51
N GLN A 4 28.21 25.74 22.30
CA GLN A 4 28.83 26.18 21.04
C GLN A 4 28.73 27.71 20.87
N VAL A 5 27.59 28.28 21.25
CA VAL A 5 27.39 29.75 21.26
C VAL A 5 28.30 30.40 22.31
N ALA A 6 28.43 29.80 23.50
CA ALA A 6 29.31 30.31 24.55
C ALA A 6 30.80 30.31 24.15
N SER A 7 31.27 29.31 23.41
CA SER A 7 32.65 29.29 22.90
C SER A 7 32.91 30.32 21.80
N LEU A 8 31.90 30.67 21.01
CA LEU A 8 32.01 31.67 19.94
C LEU A 8 32.11 33.09 20.50
N VAL A 9 31.37 33.40 21.57
CA VAL A 9 31.40 34.71 22.24
C VAL A 9 32.74 34.95 22.97
N LYS A 10 33.38 33.88 23.47
CA LYS A 10 34.65 33.97 24.19
C LYS A 10 35.85 34.35 23.31
N ASN A 11 35.74 34.14 22.00
CA ASN A 11 36.81 34.38 21.02
C ASN A 11 36.62 35.67 20.20
N LEU A 12 35.78 36.60 20.67
CA LEU A 12 35.60 37.88 20.00
C LEU A 12 36.88 38.74 20.11
N PRO A 13 37.34 39.35 19.01
CA PRO A 13 38.48 40.24 19.03
C PRO A 13 38.21 41.45 19.95
N VAL A 14 39.24 41.92 20.63
CA VAL A 14 39.15 42.98 21.64
C VAL A 14 38.88 44.36 20.99
N ASN A 15 39.13 44.48 19.68
CA ASN A 15 38.86 45.68 18.90
C ASN A 15 37.36 45.75 18.52
N PRO A 16 36.61 46.79 18.93
CA PRO A 16 35.18 46.92 18.66
C PRO A 16 34.79 46.83 17.18
N THR A 17 35.63 47.33 16.27
CA THR A 17 35.35 47.34 14.82
C THR A 17 35.46 45.94 14.23
N GLU A 18 36.47 45.16 14.65
CA GLU A 18 36.65 43.76 14.24
C GLU A 18 35.58 42.85 14.87
N ALA A 19 35.18 43.13 16.11
CA ALA A 19 34.13 42.40 16.81
C ALA A 19 32.77 42.58 16.12
N ALA A 20 32.46 43.81 15.68
CA ALA A 20 31.26 44.11 14.91
C ALA A 20 31.26 43.38 13.55
N GLY A 21 32.36 43.43 12.80
CA GLY A 21 32.49 42.73 11.52
C GLY A 21 32.35 41.21 11.65
N THR A 22 33.00 40.62 12.66
CA THR A 22 32.90 39.18 12.95
C THR A 22 31.47 38.79 13.33
N SER A 23 30.82 39.56 14.19
CA SER A 23 29.44 39.31 14.63
C SER A 23 28.45 39.41 13.47
N PHE A 24 28.62 40.40 12.59
CA PHE A 24 27.81 40.54 11.39
C PHE A 24 27.98 39.35 10.44
N ASN A 25 29.22 38.93 10.18
CA ASN A 25 29.51 37.75 9.35
C ASN A 25 28.93 36.46 9.93
N MET A 26 28.94 36.31 11.26
CA MET A 26 28.29 35.18 11.93
C MET A 26 26.77 35.19 11.73
N LEU A 27 26.12 36.34 11.84
CA LEU A 27 24.68 36.47 11.63
C LEU A 27 24.29 36.17 10.17
N VAL A 28 25.04 36.72 9.21
CA VAL A 28 24.80 36.49 7.78
C VAL A 28 25.02 35.02 7.43
N SER A 29 26.10 34.40 7.93
CA SER A 29 26.38 32.97 7.71
C SER A 29 25.28 32.10 8.33
N ALA A 30 24.87 32.38 9.57
CA ALA A 30 23.82 31.61 10.24
C ALA A 30 22.47 31.71 9.52
N TRP A 31 22.13 32.90 8.98
CA TRP A 31 20.92 33.08 8.18
C TRP A 31 20.99 32.32 6.85
N ALA A 32 22.14 32.38 6.16
CA ALA A 32 22.35 31.65 4.91
C ALA A 32 22.28 30.14 5.12
N ASP A 33 22.91 29.63 6.18
CA ASP A 33 22.85 28.22 6.57
C ASP A 33 21.42 27.80 6.91
N TYR A 34 20.70 28.61 7.69
CA TYR A 34 19.30 28.36 7.98
C TYR A 34 18.46 28.27 6.70
N LYS A 35 18.64 29.21 5.77
CA LYS A 35 17.91 29.20 4.48
C LYS A 35 18.20 27.94 3.68
N LYS A 36 19.47 27.56 3.56
CA LYS A 36 19.88 26.34 2.85
C LYS A 36 19.30 25.07 3.48
N ILE A 37 19.35 24.97 4.81
CA ILE A 37 18.77 23.84 5.55
C ILE A 37 17.26 23.81 5.38
N ALA A 38 16.58 24.95 5.51
CA ALA A 38 15.13 25.05 5.38
C ALA A 38 14.65 24.59 3.99
N GLU A 39 15.34 25.01 2.93
CA GLU A 39 15.05 24.57 1.56
C GLU A 39 15.31 23.06 1.38
N THR A 40 16.46 22.57 1.82
CA THR A 40 16.83 21.14 1.72
C THR A 40 15.83 20.25 2.46
N GLU A 41 15.47 20.61 3.69
CA GLU A 41 14.48 19.88 4.48
C GLU A 41 13.07 20.03 3.92
N GLY A 42 12.75 21.17 3.31
CA GLY A 42 11.52 21.38 2.55
C GLY A 42 11.39 20.39 1.38
N THR A 43 12.44 20.25 0.57
CA THR A 43 12.50 19.28 -0.53
C THR A 43 12.37 17.85 -0.03
N LYS A 44 13.06 17.48 1.07
CA LYS A 44 12.94 16.13 1.66
C LYS A 44 11.51 15.83 2.11
N ARG A 45 10.84 16.79 2.77
CA ARG A 45 9.43 16.61 3.18
C ARG A 45 8.51 16.46 1.97
N ALA A 46 8.71 17.26 0.92
CA ALA A 46 7.95 17.15 -0.31
C ALA A 46 8.13 15.76 -0.97
N ALA A 47 9.37 15.25 -1.01
CA ALA A 47 9.66 13.92 -1.53
C ALA A 47 8.99 12.81 -0.69
N ILE A 48 9.02 12.91 0.64
CA ILE A 48 8.33 11.96 1.53
C ILE A 48 6.81 12.00 1.30
N SER A 49 6.22 13.19 1.15
CA SER A 49 4.79 13.33 0.86
C SER A 49 4.41 12.70 -0.48
N ALA A 50 5.16 12.97 -1.55
CA ALA A 50 4.90 12.38 -2.86
C ALA A 50 5.06 10.84 -2.85
N PHE A 51 6.07 10.33 -2.13
CA PHE A 51 6.26 8.89 -1.94
C PHE A 51 5.08 8.27 -1.17
N LYS A 52 4.64 8.92 -0.10
CA LYS A 52 3.47 8.49 0.68
C LYS A 52 2.22 8.43 -0.19
N GLU A 53 1.94 9.47 -0.97
CA GLU A 53 0.78 9.52 -1.87
C GLU A 53 0.81 8.38 -2.89
N THR A 54 1.97 8.15 -3.52
CA THR A 54 2.16 7.04 -4.47
C THR A 54 1.91 5.69 -3.81
N LYS A 55 2.42 5.48 -2.59
CA LYS A 55 2.24 4.21 -1.86
C LYS A 55 0.80 4.01 -1.39
N LEU A 56 0.11 5.06 -0.97
CA LEU A 56 -1.31 4.97 -0.64
C LEU A 56 -2.16 4.64 -1.87
N ALA A 57 -1.88 5.27 -3.02
CA ALA A 57 -2.56 4.94 -4.27
C ALA A 57 -2.30 3.48 -4.70
N GLN A 58 -1.07 3.00 -4.55
CA GLN A 58 -0.73 1.60 -4.80
C GLN A 58 -1.54 0.64 -3.91
N ILE A 59 -1.59 0.90 -2.60
CA ILE A 59 -2.35 0.07 -1.64
C ILE A 59 -3.84 0.08 -1.98
N GLU A 60 -4.42 1.23 -2.30
CA GLU A 60 -5.85 1.33 -2.62
C GLU A 60 -6.18 0.58 -3.92
N SER A 61 -5.29 0.64 -4.92
CA SER A 61 -5.43 -0.15 -6.14
C SER A 61 -5.37 -1.66 -5.85
N GLN A 62 -4.39 -2.10 -5.06
CA GLN A 62 -4.26 -3.52 -4.68
C GLN A 62 -5.49 -4.01 -3.92
N ARG A 63 -6.00 -3.19 -2.99
CA ARG A 63 -7.24 -3.47 -2.26
C ARG A 63 -8.42 -3.63 -3.21
N SER A 64 -8.60 -2.69 -4.14
CA SER A 64 -9.73 -2.72 -5.08
C SER A 64 -9.72 -3.97 -5.96
N ILE A 65 -8.55 -4.36 -6.46
CA ILE A 65 -8.38 -5.59 -7.26
C ILE A 65 -8.75 -6.82 -6.44
N LEU A 66 -8.26 -6.92 -5.21
CA LEU A 66 -8.56 -8.06 -4.34
C LEU A 66 -10.05 -8.13 -4.00
N GLU A 67 -10.67 -6.98 -3.70
CA GLU A 67 -12.10 -6.89 -3.41
C GLU A 67 -12.95 -7.34 -4.61
N GLN A 68 -12.61 -6.89 -5.81
CA GLN A 68 -13.28 -7.29 -7.06
C GLN A 68 -13.16 -8.79 -7.31
N TYR A 69 -11.94 -9.34 -7.20
CA TYR A 69 -11.70 -10.77 -7.38
C TYR A 69 -12.51 -11.60 -6.38
N LEU A 70 -12.43 -11.27 -5.08
CA LEU A 70 -13.16 -12.00 -4.04
C LEU A 70 -14.67 -11.92 -4.29
N SER A 71 -15.20 -10.74 -4.57
CA SER A 71 -16.62 -10.55 -4.86
C SER A 71 -17.07 -11.41 -6.05
N GLY A 72 -16.27 -11.44 -7.13
CA GLY A 72 -16.51 -12.25 -8.31
C GLY A 72 -16.56 -13.75 -7.99
N VAL A 73 -15.51 -14.27 -7.34
CA VAL A 73 -15.39 -15.69 -7.00
C VAL A 73 -16.53 -16.15 -6.09
N PHE A 74 -16.86 -15.40 -5.04
CA PHE A 74 -17.94 -15.78 -4.14
C PHE A 74 -19.31 -15.73 -4.84
N LYS A 75 -19.53 -14.74 -5.71
CA LYS A 75 -20.78 -14.63 -6.49
C LYS A 75 -20.94 -15.77 -7.48
N GLU A 76 -19.89 -16.08 -8.24
CA GLU A 76 -19.89 -17.20 -9.19
C GLU A 76 -20.14 -18.52 -8.47
N ARG A 77 -19.42 -18.77 -7.37
CA ARG A 77 -19.57 -19.97 -6.57
C ARG A 77 -20.98 -20.12 -6.00
N ALA A 78 -21.60 -19.04 -5.52
CA ALA A 78 -22.98 -19.07 -5.07
C ALA A 78 -23.94 -19.45 -6.21
N SER A 79 -23.76 -18.86 -7.40
CA SER A 79 -24.57 -19.20 -8.58
C SER A 79 -24.41 -20.67 -8.99
N THR A 80 -23.18 -21.18 -8.97
CA THR A 80 -22.88 -22.58 -9.33
C THR A 80 -23.50 -23.57 -8.34
N ILE A 81 -23.36 -23.30 -7.03
CA ILE A 81 -23.96 -24.15 -5.98
C ILE A 81 -25.49 -24.15 -6.09
N ASN A 82 -26.12 -22.99 -6.31
CA ASN A 82 -27.57 -22.91 -6.53
C ASN A 82 -28.00 -23.76 -7.73
N GLY A 83 -27.26 -23.70 -8.84
CA GLY A 83 -27.53 -24.53 -10.02
C GLY A 83 -27.41 -26.03 -9.75
N PHE A 84 -26.54 -26.46 -8.84
CA PHE A 84 -26.48 -27.87 -8.42
C PHE A 84 -27.70 -28.27 -7.58
N PHE A 85 -28.18 -27.41 -6.69
CA PHE A 85 -29.42 -27.67 -5.95
C PHE A 85 -30.63 -27.75 -6.88
N GLU A 86 -30.75 -26.87 -7.87
CA GLU A 86 -31.83 -26.97 -8.87
C GLU A 86 -31.81 -28.29 -9.66
N ARG A 87 -30.61 -28.82 -9.95
CA ARG A 87 -30.46 -30.13 -10.60
C ARG A 87 -30.79 -31.27 -9.65
N LEU A 88 -30.44 -31.16 -8.38
CA LEU A 88 -30.80 -32.11 -7.34
C LEU A 88 -32.32 -32.20 -7.20
N ASP A 89 -33.01 -31.06 -7.12
CA ASP A 89 -34.46 -30.98 -7.05
C ASP A 89 -35.12 -31.67 -8.26
N LYS A 90 -34.63 -31.40 -9.48
CA LYS A 90 -35.10 -32.08 -10.69
C LYS A 90 -34.84 -33.58 -10.68
N GLY A 91 -33.71 -34.02 -10.13
CA GLY A 91 -33.40 -35.44 -9.97
C GLY A 91 -34.39 -36.14 -9.04
N ILE A 92 -34.72 -35.48 -7.92
CA ILE A 92 -35.72 -35.96 -6.95
C ILE A 92 -37.11 -36.03 -7.60
N GLU A 93 -37.54 -34.97 -8.29
CA GLU A 93 -38.85 -34.90 -8.94
C GLU A 93 -39.05 -36.01 -10.00
N ASN A 94 -37.99 -36.32 -10.76
CA ASN A 94 -38.05 -37.30 -11.85
C ASN A 94 -37.67 -38.73 -11.41
N GLY A 95 -37.28 -38.94 -10.16
CA GLY A 95 -36.76 -40.23 -9.68
C GLY A 95 -35.42 -40.63 -10.33
N ASP A 96 -34.68 -39.67 -10.89
CA ASP A 96 -33.41 -39.89 -11.57
C ASP A 96 -32.27 -39.98 -10.54
N SER A 97 -31.97 -41.22 -10.13
CA SER A 97 -30.92 -41.50 -9.14
C SER A 97 -29.52 -41.15 -9.63
N GLU A 98 -29.28 -41.13 -10.94
CA GLU A 98 -27.98 -40.73 -11.51
C GLU A 98 -27.79 -39.22 -11.37
N LEU A 99 -28.80 -38.43 -11.74
CA LEU A 99 -28.77 -36.98 -11.60
C LEU A 99 -28.62 -36.53 -10.13
N ILE A 100 -29.29 -37.22 -9.21
CA ILE A 100 -29.14 -36.99 -7.76
C ILE A 100 -27.68 -37.21 -7.33
N GLY A 101 -27.10 -38.35 -7.72
CA GLY A 101 -25.71 -38.70 -7.38
C GLY A 101 -24.71 -37.69 -7.93
N LEU A 102 -24.88 -37.27 -9.19
CA LEU A 102 -24.04 -36.27 -9.84
C LEU A 102 -24.15 -34.90 -9.16
N ALA A 103 -25.37 -34.45 -8.82
CA ALA A 103 -25.57 -33.16 -8.16
C ALA A 103 -24.94 -33.12 -6.76
N ILE A 104 -25.13 -34.17 -5.95
CA ILE A 104 -24.50 -34.29 -4.63
C ILE A 104 -22.98 -34.34 -4.75
N GLY A 105 -22.46 -35.11 -5.70
CA GLY A 105 -21.01 -35.18 -5.97
C GLY A 105 -20.43 -33.81 -6.29
N ALA A 106 -21.07 -33.06 -7.19
CA ALA A 106 -20.63 -31.71 -7.56
C ALA A 106 -20.67 -30.72 -6.38
N ILE A 107 -21.68 -30.79 -5.50
CA ILE A 107 -21.75 -29.98 -4.26
C ILE A 107 -20.60 -30.35 -3.32
N VAL A 108 -20.31 -31.63 -3.15
CA VAL A 108 -19.21 -32.10 -2.29
C VAL A 108 -17.85 -31.66 -2.86
N ASP A 109 -17.66 -31.73 -4.17
CA ASP A 109 -16.39 -31.37 -4.78
C ASP A 109 -16.13 -29.86 -4.73
N ILE A 110 -17.13 -29.04 -5.07
CA ILE A 110 -16.97 -27.59 -4.96
C ILE A 110 -16.80 -27.14 -3.50
N THR A 111 -17.37 -27.84 -2.51
CA THR A 111 -17.19 -27.48 -1.09
C THR A 111 -15.81 -27.86 -0.54
N LYS A 112 -15.13 -28.85 -1.11
CA LYS A 112 -13.74 -29.20 -0.77
C LYS A 112 -12.73 -28.16 -1.26
N GLU A 113 -13.03 -27.47 -2.34
CA GLU A 113 -12.13 -26.46 -2.91
C GLU A 113 -12.16 -25.15 -2.12
N SER A 114 -10.98 -24.59 -1.81
CA SER A 114 -10.90 -23.28 -1.15
C SER A 114 -11.24 -22.16 -2.13
N PRO A 115 -12.19 -21.25 -1.80
CA PRO A 115 -12.49 -20.09 -2.65
C PRO A 115 -11.33 -19.09 -2.71
N LEU A 116 -10.34 -19.23 -1.82
CA LEU A 116 -9.18 -18.35 -1.75
C LEU A 116 -7.94 -18.93 -2.44
N ALA A 117 -8.04 -20.11 -3.06
CA ALA A 117 -6.89 -20.76 -3.70
C ALA A 117 -6.21 -19.83 -4.74
N GLY A 118 -6.99 -19.25 -5.65
CA GLY A 118 -6.48 -18.30 -6.65
C GLY A 118 -6.12 -16.90 -6.11
N ALA A 119 -6.59 -16.54 -4.90
CA ALA A 119 -6.23 -15.25 -4.30
C ALA A 119 -4.72 -15.15 -4.03
N ARG A 120 -4.05 -16.29 -3.78
CA ARG A 120 -2.61 -16.34 -3.52
C ARG A 120 -1.78 -15.88 -4.73
N GLU A 121 -2.21 -16.24 -5.94
CA GLU A 121 -1.53 -15.86 -7.18
C GLU A 121 -1.69 -14.35 -7.43
N ILE A 122 -2.89 -13.82 -7.24
CA ILE A 122 -3.17 -12.38 -7.36
C ILE A 122 -2.36 -11.59 -6.34
N ILE A 123 -2.34 -12.02 -5.08
CA ILE A 123 -1.53 -11.38 -4.04
C ILE A 123 -0.05 -11.47 -4.40
N GLY A 124 0.44 -12.60 -4.91
CA GLY A 124 1.82 -12.75 -5.39
C GLY A 124 2.15 -11.74 -6.49
N ALA A 125 1.27 -11.62 -7.49
CA ALA A 125 1.44 -10.70 -8.61
C ALA A 125 1.45 -9.22 -8.19
N MET A 126 0.74 -8.86 -7.11
CA MET A 126 0.76 -7.49 -6.56
C MET A 126 2.10 -7.07 -5.96
N TYR A 127 2.94 -8.02 -5.56
CA TYR A 127 4.25 -7.77 -4.96
C TYR A 127 5.41 -8.00 -5.93
N ASP A 128 5.14 -8.46 -7.15
CA ASP A 128 6.16 -8.67 -8.17
C ASP A 128 6.51 -7.33 -8.85
N PRO A 129 7.76 -6.85 -8.74
CA PRO A 129 8.19 -5.60 -9.39
C PRO A 129 8.18 -5.66 -10.93
N ASP A 130 8.12 -6.84 -11.53
CA ASP A 130 8.13 -7.04 -12.99
C ASP A 130 6.71 -7.10 -13.60
N ILE A 131 5.66 -7.22 -12.77
CA ILE A 131 4.26 -7.29 -13.22
C ILE A 131 3.66 -5.88 -13.26
N LYS A 132 3.47 -5.36 -14.48
CA LYS A 132 2.94 -4.00 -14.72
C LYS A 132 1.42 -3.91 -14.69
N THR A 133 0.73 -5.03 -14.86
CA THR A 133 -0.74 -5.12 -14.94
C THR A 133 -1.19 -6.48 -14.44
N ILE A 134 -2.22 -6.48 -13.58
CA ILE A 134 -2.93 -7.69 -13.17
C ILE A 134 -4.22 -7.71 -13.99
N GLU A 135 -4.32 -8.63 -14.95
CA GLU A 135 -5.57 -8.89 -15.65
C GLU A 135 -6.47 -9.69 -14.71
N ILE A 136 -7.72 -9.23 -14.57
CA ILE A 136 -8.76 -9.83 -13.72
C ILE A 136 -9.95 -10.17 -14.62
#